data_AF-A0A2T5BC81-F1
#
_entry.id   AF-A0A2T5BC81-F1
#
_cell.length_a   1.000
_cell.length_b   1.000
_cell.length_c   1.000
_cell.angle_alpha   90.00
_cell.angle_beta   90.00
_cell.angle_gamma   90.00
#
_symmetry.space_group_name_H-M   'P 1'
#
loop_
_entity.id
_entity.type
_entity.pdbx_description
1 polymer ?
#
loop_
_entity_poly.entity_id
_entity_poly.type
_entity_poly.pdbx_seq_one_letter_code
_entity_poly.pdbx_strand_id
1 'polypeptide(L)' 'MGIAATERAKMLRAHSIGPTMVSYLEEAGIERLADLVGASAEELAFRIDVALGRKHINRLGIAALENLIALAEAECLSPE' A
#
# COMPACT_ATOMS: atom_id res chain seq x y z
N MET A 1 10.09 -9.81 -9.40
CA MET A 1 9.26 -10.33 -8.28
C MET A 1 8.15 -9.32 -8.08
N GLY A 2 6.98 -9.79 -7.69
CA GLY A 2 5.75 -9.00 -7.67
C GLY A 2 4.87 -9.46 -6.51
N ILE A 3 3.81 -8.72 -6.23
CA ILE A 3 2.92 -9.01 -5.11
C ILE A 3 2.21 -10.33 -5.39
N ALA A 4 2.40 -11.33 -4.51
CA ALA A 4 1.72 -12.62 -4.62
C ALA A 4 0.19 -12.43 -4.60
N ALA A 5 -0.55 -13.30 -5.29
CA ALA A 5 -2.02 -13.17 -5.40
C ALA A 5 -2.73 -13.09 -4.03
N THR A 6 -2.22 -13.80 -3.04
CA THR A 6 -2.70 -13.76 -1.65
C THR A 6 -2.48 -12.39 -0.99
N GLU A 7 -1.29 -11.81 -1.12
CA GLU A 7 -0.98 -10.47 -0.61
C GLU A 7 -1.78 -9.38 -1.35
N ARG A 8 -1.93 -9.52 -2.67
CA ARG A 8 -2.80 -8.66 -3.49
C ARG A 8 -4.24 -8.68 -2.97
N ALA A 9 -4.78 -9.86 -2.68
CA ALA A 9 -6.13 -10.00 -2.13
C ALA A 9 -6.26 -9.35 -0.75
N LYS A 10 -5.25 -9.49 0.11
CA LYS A 10 -5.24 -8.80 1.42
C LYS A 10 -5.24 -7.28 1.27
N MET A 11 -4.36 -6.73 0.42
CA MET A 11 -4.28 -5.28 0.20
C MET A 11 -5.59 -4.71 -0.36
N LEU A 12 -6.29 -5.45 -1.23
CA LEU A 12 -7.59 -5.06 -1.78
C LEU A 12 -8.73 -5.01 -0.75
N ARG A 13 -8.55 -5.55 0.47
CA ARG A 13 -9.52 -5.40 1.56
C ARG A 13 -9.51 -4.01 2.18
N ALA A 14 -8.43 -3.24 1.99
CA ALA A 14 -8.32 -1.91 2.55
C ALA A 14 -9.30 -0.94 1.88
N HIS A 15 -9.89 -0.06 2.70
CA HIS A 15 -10.86 0.90 2.21
C HIS A 15 -10.22 1.87 1.21
N SER A 16 -10.89 2.08 0.07
CA SER A 16 -10.41 2.94 -1.03
C SER A 16 -9.11 2.48 -1.72
N ILE A 17 -8.68 1.22 -1.51
CA ILE A 17 -7.60 0.60 -2.28
C ILE A 17 -8.19 -0.18 -3.46
N GLY A 18 -7.76 0.20 -4.66
CA GLY A 18 -8.12 -0.48 -5.91
C GLY A 18 -6.91 -1.15 -6.57
N PRO A 19 -7.13 -1.94 -7.64
CA PRO A 19 -6.07 -2.67 -8.35
C PRO A 19 -4.91 -1.78 -8.81
N THR A 20 -5.22 -0.56 -9.26
CA THR A 20 -4.22 0.43 -9.67
C THR A 20 -3.29 0.83 -8.53
N MET A 21 -3.83 1.04 -7.33
CA MET A 21 -3.00 1.39 -6.17
C MET A 21 -2.10 0.22 -5.78
N VAL A 22 -2.59 -1.02 -5.88
CA VAL A 22 -1.77 -2.21 -5.62
C VAL A 22 -0.65 -2.35 -6.65
N SER A 23 -0.90 -2.03 -7.92
CA SER A 23 0.17 -1.96 -8.92
C SER A 23 1.19 -0.86 -8.61
N TYR A 24 0.77 0.31 -8.13
CA TYR A 24 1.71 1.35 -7.72
C TYR A 24 2.61 0.93 -6.56
N LEU A 25 2.06 0.20 -5.59
CA LEU A 25 2.83 -0.38 -4.50
C LEU A 25 3.86 -1.40 -5.00
N GLU A 26 3.46 -2.26 -5.94
CA GLU A 26 4.35 -3.23 -6.58
C GLU A 26 5.52 -2.54 -7.31
N GLU A 27 5.22 -1.51 -8.12
CA GLU A 27 6.24 -0.70 -8.81
C GLU A 27 7.17 0.03 -7.83
N ALA A 28 6.65 0.41 -6.65
CA ALA A 28 7.43 0.99 -5.56
C ALA A 28 8.23 -0.05 -4.73
N GLY A 29 8.22 -1.33 -5.15
CA GLY A 29 8.95 -2.42 -4.52
C GLY A 29 8.33 -2.93 -3.23
N ILE A 30 7.03 -2.69 -3.02
CA ILE A 30 6.29 -3.16 -1.85
C ILE A 30 5.61 -4.47 -2.21
N GLU A 31 6.05 -5.55 -1.56
CA GLU A 31 5.64 -6.91 -1.93
C GLU A 31 4.62 -7.51 -0.95
N ARG A 32 4.58 -7.04 0.31
CA ARG A 32 3.75 -7.61 1.37
C ARG A 32 3.03 -6.53 2.17
N LEU A 33 1.83 -6.86 2.65
CA LEU A 33 1.04 -5.96 3.49
C LEU A 33 1.77 -5.66 4.81
N ALA A 34 2.45 -6.66 5.37
CA ALA A 34 3.22 -6.51 6.61
C ALA A 34 4.37 -5.49 6.51
N ASP A 35 4.88 -5.21 5.31
CA ASP A 35 5.95 -4.21 5.11
C ASP A 35 5.45 -2.77 5.30
N LEU A 36 4.13 -2.58 5.42
CA LEU A 36 3.49 -1.27 5.61
C LEU A 36 3.27 -0.91 7.09
N VAL A 37 3.48 -1.85 8.01
CA VAL A 37 3.29 -1.61 9.45
C VAL A 37 4.28 -0.53 9.93
N GLY A 38 3.75 0.55 10.52
CA GLY A 38 4.55 1.69 10.99
C GLY A 38 5.12 2.57 9.87
N ALA A 39 4.72 2.36 8.61
CA ALA A 39 5.10 3.24 7.51
C ALA A 39 4.31 4.56 7.54
N SER A 40 4.88 5.63 7.00
CA SER A 40 4.17 6.89 6.78
C SER A 40 3.48 6.91 5.41
N ALA A 41 2.20 7.29 5.38
CA ALA A 41 1.44 7.41 4.13
C ALA A 41 2.06 8.44 3.17
N GLU A 42 2.59 9.54 3.70
CA GLU A 42 3.25 10.57 2.89
C GLU A 42 4.58 10.08 2.31
N GLU A 43 5.33 9.29 3.06
CA GLU A 43 6.58 8.70 2.60
C GLU A 43 6.33 7.62 1.54
N LEU A 44 5.31 6.78 1.74
CA LEU A 44 4.85 5.82 0.74
C LEU A 44 4.40 6.52 -0.54
N ALA A 45 3.63 7.61 -0.42
CA ALA A 45 3.21 8.42 -1.55
C ALA A 45 4.40 8.97 -2.34
N PHE A 46 5.39 9.51 -1.63
CA PHE A 46 6.63 9.99 -2.24
C PHE A 46 7.40 8.88 -2.96
N ARG A 47 7.56 7.71 -2.33
CA ARG A 47 8.23 6.55 -2.94
C ARG A 47 7.54 6.08 -4.21
N ILE A 48 6.20 6.04 -4.20
CA ILE A 48 5.39 5.71 -5.37
C ILE A 48 5.61 6.75 -6.49
N ASP A 49 5.53 8.03 -6.17
CA ASP A 49 5.72 9.10 -7.15
C ASP A 49 7.13 9.05 -7.79
N VAL A 50 8.15 8.73 -6.99
CA VAL A 50 9.54 8.54 -7.47
C VAL A 50 9.64 7.31 -8.36
N ALA A 51 9.09 6.17 -7.95
CA ALA A 51 9.13 4.94 -8.74
C ALA A 51 8.42 5.09 -10.09
N LEU A 52 7.31 5.84 -10.12
CA LEU A 52 6.56 6.11 -11.34
C LEU A 52 7.14 7.25 -12.18
N GLY A 53 8.13 7.99 -11.65
CA GLY A 53 8.78 9.12 -12.32
C GLY A 53 7.87 10.35 -12.51
N ARG A 54 6.73 10.42 -11.80
CA ARG A 54 5.76 11.53 -11.89
C ARG A 54 4.87 11.57 -10.66
N LYS A 55 4.38 12.78 -10.33
CA LYS A 55 3.42 12.99 -9.24
C LYS A 55 2.07 12.36 -9.59
N HIS A 56 1.76 11.25 -8.93
CA HIS A 56 0.57 10.41 -9.13
C HIS A 56 -0.33 10.42 -7.90
N ILE A 57 0.25 10.48 -6.72
CA ILE A 57 -0.49 10.44 -5.48
C ILE A 57 -1.01 11.84 -5.13
N ASN A 58 -2.34 11.92 -5.02
CA ASN A 58 -3.05 13.09 -4.55
C ASN A 58 -3.53 12.86 -3.10
N ARG A 59 -4.23 13.83 -2.53
CA ARG A 59 -4.73 13.73 -1.14
C ARG A 59 -5.63 12.51 -0.89
N LEU A 60 -6.43 12.10 -1.88
CA LEU A 60 -7.25 10.88 -1.77
C LEU A 60 -6.38 9.63 -1.80
N GLY A 61 -5.33 9.61 -2.62
CA GLY A 61 -4.34 8.54 -2.63
C GLY A 61 -3.59 8.41 -1.30
N ILE A 62 -3.23 9.53 -0.66
CA ILE A 62 -2.64 9.52 0.70
C ILE A 62 -3.62 8.90 1.69
N ALA A 63 -4.89 9.32 1.70
CA ALA A 63 -5.90 8.73 2.57
C ALA A 63 -6.12 7.23 2.33
N ALA A 64 -6.01 6.77 1.08
CA ALA A 64 -6.07 5.35 0.76
C ALA A 64 -4.86 4.59 1.33
N LEU A 65 -3.66 5.18 1.27
CA LEU A 65 -2.45 4.62 1.89
C LEU A 65 -2.56 4.55 3.41
N GLU A 66 -3.13 5.56 4.06
CA GLU A 66 -3.43 5.54 5.50
C GLU A 66 -4.35 4.36 5.87
N ASN A 67 -5.42 4.14 5.10
CA ASN A 67 -6.31 2.99 5.31
C ASN A 67 -5.60 1.65 5.13
N LEU A 68 -4.66 1.58 4.20
CA LEU A 68 -3.88 0.37 3.95
C LEU A 68 -2.89 0.08 5.08
N ILE A 69 -2.23 1.11 5.61
CA ILE A 69 -1.36 0.99 6.79
C ILE A 69 -2.18 0.53 8.01
N ALA A 70 -3.34 1.15 8.25
CA ALA A 70 -4.23 0.77 9.34
C ALA A 70 -4.69 -0.70 9.22
N LEU A 71 -4.95 -1.19 8.00
CA LEU A 71 -5.23 -2.60 7.77
C LEU A 71 -4.02 -3.48 8.10
N ALA A 72 -2.82 -3.09 7.66
CA ALA A 72 -1.58 -3.83 7.94
C ALA A 72 -1.33 -3.96 9.45
N GLU A 73 -1.53 -2.88 10.20
CA GLU A 73 -1.41 -2.87 11.65
C GLU A 73 -2.42 -3.82 12.30
N ALA A 74 -3.69 -3.76 11.89
CA ALA A 74 -4.74 -4.64 12.43
C ALA A 74 -4.47 -6.14 12.18
N GLU A 75 -3.98 -6.48 10.98
CA GLU A 75 -3.61 -7.86 10.61
C GLU A 75 -2.33 -8.32 11.34
N CYS A 76 -1.40 -7.41 11.64
CA CYS A 76 -0.20 -7.72 12.43
C CYS A 76 -0.52 -7.96 13.91
N LEU A 77 -1.49 -7.24 14.47
CA LEU A 77 -1.96 -7.37 15.86
C LEU A 77 -2.90 -8.56 16.08
N SER A 78 -3.33 -9.23 15.02
CA SER A 78 -4.17 -10.42 15.07
C SER A 78 -3.43 -11.64 14.52
N PRO A 79 -2.39 -12.16 15.20
CA PRO A 79 -1.86 -13.47 14.85
C PRO A 79 -2.92 -14.51 15.25
N GLU A 80 -3.57 -15.12 14.25
CA GLU A 80 -4.37 -16.33 14.43
C GLU A 80 -3.52 -17.47 15.04
#